data_AF-A0A7C5YDN2-F1
#
_entry.id   AF-A0A7C5YDN2-F1
#
_cell.length_a   1.000
_cell.length_b   1.000
_cell.length_c   1.000
_cell.angle_alpha   90.00
_cell.angle_beta   90.00
_cell.angle_gamma   90.00
#
_symmetry.space_group_name_H-M   'P 1'
#
loop_
_entity.id
_entity.type
_entity.pdbx_description
1 polymer ?
#
loop_
_entity_poly.entity_id
_entity_poly.type
_entity_poly.pdbx_seq_one_letter_code
_entity_poly.pdbx_strand_id
1 'polypeptide(L)'
;MSLKLLTEVLSNLLKKASTVEYPKQPPLALQEHRGRHYPDLSKCIGCSLCALECPTNAIAMKSLPAKVKHNPRGMYPVVEYGKCVFCYRCVDVCPVKAYITTNYFENASDTLITSNELSLETLPKTENLKT
;
A
#
# COMPACT_ATOMS: atom_id res chain seq x y z
N MET A 1 -21.43 11.81 45.02
CA MET A 1 -20.39 11.40 44.04
C MET A 1 -19.73 10.14 44.57
N SER A 2 -19.76 9.03 43.84
CA SER A 2 -19.38 7.70 44.37
C SER A 2 -17.89 7.67 44.78
N LEU A 3 -17.58 7.37 46.04
CA LEU A 3 -16.21 7.28 46.57
C LEU A 3 -15.33 6.32 45.76
N LYS A 4 -15.93 5.28 45.17
CA LYS A 4 -15.26 4.30 44.30
C LYS A 4 -14.67 4.92 43.02
N LEU A 5 -15.30 5.97 42.49
CA LEU A 5 -14.78 6.67 41.31
C LEU A 5 -13.54 7.49 41.68
N LEU A 6 -13.52 8.09 42.87
CA LEU A 6 -12.39 8.89 43.33
C LEU A 6 -11.13 8.02 43.50
N THR A 7 -11.28 6.82 44.08
CA THR A 7 -10.17 5.88 44.26
C THR A 7 -9.63 5.36 42.94
N GLU A 8 -10.50 5.10 41.95
CA GLU A 8 -10.08 4.63 40.63
C GLU A 8 -9.36 5.74 39.84
N VAL A 9 -9.84 6.98 39.92
CA VAL A 9 -9.17 8.13 39.30
C VAL A 9 -7.77 8.33 39.90
N LEU A 10 -7.65 8.30 41.23
CA LEU A 10 -6.35 8.47 41.90
C LEU A 10 -5.38 7.32 41.56
N SER A 11 -5.88 6.08 41.50
CA SER A 11 -5.09 4.92 41.10
C SER A 11 -4.54 5.06 39.67
N ASN A 12 -5.35 5.55 38.72
CA ASN A 12 -4.94 5.68 37.33
C ASN A 12 -4.02 6.89 37.07
N LEU A 13 -4.13 7.97 37.84
CA LEU A 13 -3.21 9.12 37.73
C LEU A 13 -1.75 8.77 38.02
N LEU A 14 -1.52 7.77 38.87
CA LEU A 14 -0.18 7.30 39.25
C LEU A 14 0.40 6.26 38.28
N LYS A 15 -0.41 5.71 37.36
CA LYS A 15 0.04 4.72 36.37
C LYS A 15 0.72 5.42 35.19
N LYS A 16 1.62 4.69 34.52
CA LYS A 16 2.23 5.17 33.27
C LYS A 16 1.15 5.40 32.22
N ALA A 17 1.27 6.50 31.46
CA ALA A 17 0.36 6.80 30.37
C ALA A 17 0.40 5.70 29.30
N SER A 18 -0.78 5.26 28.87
CA SER A 18 -0.93 4.29 27.77
C SER A 18 -0.73 4.93 26.37
N THR A 19 -0.59 6.25 26.30
CA THR A 19 -0.47 7.01 25.07
C THR A 19 0.90 6.82 24.42
N VAL A 20 0.93 6.70 23.10
CA VAL A 20 2.15 6.81 22.29
C VAL A 20 2.24 8.25 21.76
N GLU A 21 3.38 8.91 21.96
CA GLU A 21 3.58 10.28 21.47
C GLU A 21 3.90 10.30 19.96
N TYR A 22 2.91 10.05 19.11
CA TYR A 22 3.07 10.22 17.66
C TYR A 22 3.10 11.72 17.32
N PRO A 23 4.00 12.21 16.44
CA PRO A 23 4.97 11.47 15.62
C PRO A 23 6.39 11.34 16.22
N LYS A 24 6.62 11.75 17.49
CA LYS A 24 7.95 11.67 18.14
C LYS A 24 8.41 10.23 18.31
N GLN A 25 7.48 9.32 18.56
CA GLN A 25 7.70 7.89 18.63
C GLN A 25 6.94 7.20 17.50
N PRO A 26 7.49 6.14 16.89
CA PRO A 26 6.79 5.40 15.85
C PRO A 26 5.49 4.83 16.41
N PRO A 27 4.43 4.73 15.60
CA PRO A 27 3.23 4.06 16.06
C PRO A 27 3.53 2.58 16.31
N LEU A 28 2.63 1.95 17.06
CA LEU A 28 2.58 0.49 17.23
C LEU A 28 2.16 -0.18 15.90
N ALA A 29 2.91 0.05 14.82
CA ALA A 29 2.68 -0.61 13.55
C ALA A 29 3.00 -2.10 13.75
N LEU A 30 1.94 -2.92 13.71
CA LEU A 30 2.07 -4.37 13.78
C LEU A 30 2.87 -4.85 12.55
N GLN A 31 3.78 -5.81 12.74
CA GLN A 31 4.66 -6.31 11.68
C GLN A 31 3.90 -6.82 10.44
N GLU A 32 2.62 -7.17 10.59
CA GLU A 32 1.73 -7.72 9.55
C GLU A 32 0.67 -6.72 9.04
N HIS A 33 0.90 -5.41 9.18
CA HIS A 33 -0.04 -4.39 8.73
C HIS A 33 -0.13 -4.31 7.19
N ARG A 34 -1.36 -4.24 6.66
CA ARG A 34 -1.60 -4.05 5.22
C ARG A 34 -1.45 -2.59 4.81
N GLY A 35 -0.21 -2.18 4.57
CA GLY A 35 0.10 -0.83 4.12
C GLY A 35 0.04 -0.64 2.60
N ARG A 36 0.78 0.36 2.13
CA ARG A 36 0.90 0.69 0.72
C ARG A 36 1.55 -0.46 -0.05
N HIS A 37 0.96 -0.82 -1.18
CA HIS A 37 1.41 -1.92 -2.02
C HIS A 37 1.39 -1.52 -3.50
N TYR A 38 2.37 -2.01 -4.26
CA TYR A 38 2.55 -1.66 -5.67
C TYR A 38 3.15 -2.84 -6.46
N PRO A 39 2.84 -2.99 -7.74
CA PRO A 39 3.39 -4.07 -8.56
C PRO A 39 4.86 -3.85 -8.92
N ASP A 40 5.66 -4.90 -8.78
CA ASP A 40 6.97 -5.06 -9.38
C ASP A 40 6.83 -5.36 -10.88
N LEU A 41 7.17 -4.37 -11.71
CA LEU A 41 7.05 -4.45 -13.17
C LEU A 41 8.08 -5.40 -13.79
N SER A 42 9.16 -5.73 -13.07
CA SER A 42 10.09 -6.79 -13.49
C SER A 42 9.46 -8.20 -13.44
N LYS A 43 8.34 -8.36 -12.72
CA LYS A 43 7.60 -9.63 -12.60
C LYS A 43 6.21 -9.58 -13.21
N CYS A 44 5.59 -8.41 -13.25
CA CYS A 44 4.22 -8.24 -13.73
C CYS A 44 4.08 -8.65 -15.22
N ILE A 45 3.16 -9.57 -15.50
CA ILE A 45 2.87 -10.09 -16.85
C ILE A 45 1.69 -9.39 -17.55
N GLY A 46 1.09 -8.37 -16.92
CA GLY A 46 -0.02 -7.60 -17.52
C GLY A 46 -1.34 -8.38 -17.69
N CYS A 47 -1.61 -9.38 -16.84
CA CYS A 47 -2.81 -10.23 -16.96
C CYS A 47 -4.15 -9.54 -16.59
N SER A 48 -4.10 -8.41 -15.88
CA SER A 48 -5.27 -7.64 -15.40
C SER A 48 -6.15 -8.31 -14.34
N LEU A 49 -5.78 -9.49 -13.82
CA LEU A 49 -6.59 -10.19 -12.80
C LEU A 49 -6.77 -9.36 -11.52
N CYS A 50 -5.74 -8.65 -11.08
CA CYS A 50 -5.82 -7.75 -9.93
C CYS A 50 -6.84 -6.61 -10.11
N ALA A 51 -7.00 -6.09 -11.34
CA ALA A 51 -7.97 -5.06 -11.64
C ALA A 51 -9.41 -5.62 -11.63
N LEU A 52 -9.59 -6.83 -12.17
CA LEU A 52 -10.88 -7.54 -12.18
C LEU A 52 -11.36 -7.89 -10.75
N GLU A 53 -10.44 -8.31 -9.89
CA GLU A 53 -10.74 -8.75 -8.52
C GLU A 53 -10.84 -7.59 -7.51
N CYS A 54 -10.61 -6.34 -7.95
CA CYS A 54 -10.65 -5.19 -7.06
C CYS A 54 -12.09 -4.81 -6.72
N PRO A 55 -12.54 -4.95 -5.45
CA PRO A 55 -13.95 -4.71 -5.09
C PRO A 55 -14.37 -3.24 -5.25
N THR A 56 -13.42 -2.31 -5.22
CA THR A 56 -13.69 -0.86 -5.35
C THR A 56 -13.28 -0.28 -6.69
N ASN A 57 -12.84 -1.11 -7.65
CA ASN A 57 -12.30 -0.66 -8.93
C ASN A 57 -11.17 0.40 -8.78
N ALA A 58 -10.36 0.29 -7.73
CA ALA A 58 -9.25 1.21 -7.45
C ALA A 58 -8.04 1.01 -8.37
N ILE A 59 -8.06 0.00 -9.25
CA ILE A 59 -6.92 -0.38 -10.07
C ILE A 59 -7.25 -0.13 -11.55
N ALA A 60 -6.49 0.75 -12.18
CA ALA A 60 -6.56 1.02 -13.61
C ALA A 60 -5.36 0.38 -14.33
N MET A 61 -5.60 -0.31 -15.44
CA MET A 61 -4.51 -0.83 -16.28
C MET A 61 -4.00 0.28 -17.19
N LYS A 62 -2.70 0.58 -17.13
CA LYS A 62 -2.03 1.56 -18.00
C LYS A 62 -0.99 0.91 -18.90
N SER A 63 -0.67 1.56 -20.01
CA SER A 63 0.39 1.13 -20.92
C SER A 63 1.77 1.33 -20.30
N LEU A 64 2.62 0.32 -20.39
CA LEU A 64 4.03 0.41 -20.03
C LEU A 64 4.77 1.39 -20.96
N PRO A 65 5.72 2.16 -20.44
CA PRO A 65 6.54 3.07 -21.25
C PRO A 65 7.54 2.32 -22.15
N ALA A 66 7.88 1.07 -21.82
CA ALA A 66 8.83 0.24 -22.55
C ALA A 66 8.28 -1.18 -22.76
N LYS A 67 8.74 -1.84 -23.83
CA LYS A 67 8.38 -3.23 -24.12
C LYS A 67 9.17 -4.18 -23.26
N VAL A 68 8.49 -4.84 -22.33
CA VAL A 68 9.08 -5.83 -21.45
C VAL A 68 8.78 -7.24 -21.99
N LYS A 69 9.82 -8.07 -22.19
CA LYS A 69 9.69 -9.39 -22.86
C LYS A 69 8.64 -10.32 -22.23
N HIS A 70 8.55 -10.36 -20.89
CA HIS A 70 7.57 -11.19 -20.17
C HIS A 70 6.18 -10.56 -20.06
N ASN A 71 5.99 -9.33 -20.53
CA ASN A 71 4.72 -8.62 -20.58
C ASN A 71 4.37 -8.22 -22.02
N PRO A 72 3.96 -9.19 -22.86
CA PRO A 72 3.68 -8.93 -24.27
C PRO A 72 2.51 -7.98 -24.50
N ARG A 73 1.59 -7.87 -23.52
CA ARG A 73 0.46 -6.93 -23.56
C ARG A 73 0.90 -5.48 -23.35
N GLY A 74 2.08 -5.25 -22.76
CA GLY A 74 2.57 -3.91 -22.48
C GLY A 74 1.67 -3.15 -21.49
N MET A 75 0.99 -3.84 -20.57
CA MET A 75 0.05 -3.23 -19.62
C MET A 75 0.46 -3.52 -18.18
N TYR A 76 0.21 -2.59 -17.26
CA TYR A 76 0.45 -2.77 -15.83
C TYR A 76 -0.62 -2.11 -14.96
N PRO A 77 -0.89 -2.63 -13.75
CA PRO A 77 -1.88 -2.06 -12.86
C PRO A 77 -1.34 -0.82 -12.13
N VAL A 78 -2.16 0.22 -12.05
CA VAL A 78 -1.92 1.40 -11.21
C VAL A 78 -3.01 1.45 -10.15
N VAL A 79 -2.61 1.37 -8.89
CA VAL A 79 -3.50 1.44 -7.72
C VAL A 79 -3.69 2.91 -7.36
N GLU A 80 -4.94 3.36 -7.26
CA GLU A 80 -5.33 4.65 -6.71
C GLU A 80 -5.64 4.49 -5.22
N TYR A 81 -4.78 5.02 -4.35
CA TYR A 81 -4.89 4.73 -2.92
C TYR A 81 -6.08 5.42 -2.25
N GLY A 82 -6.59 6.51 -2.83
CA GLY A 82 -7.82 7.18 -2.34
C GLY A 82 -9.08 6.32 -2.48
N LYS A 83 -9.10 5.35 -3.40
CA LYS A 83 -10.20 4.39 -3.60
C LYS A 83 -9.92 3.02 -2.99
N CYS A 84 -8.67 2.76 -2.61
CA CYS A 84 -8.22 1.45 -2.14
C CYS A 84 -8.67 1.22 -0.69
N VAL A 85 -9.29 0.07 -0.43
CA VAL A 85 -9.67 -0.37 0.93
C VAL A 85 -8.63 -1.29 1.58
N PHE A 86 -7.43 -1.38 0.99
CA PHE A 86 -6.30 -2.19 1.51
C PHE A 86 -6.63 -3.66 1.82
N CYS A 87 -7.60 -4.24 1.11
CA CYS A 87 -8.03 -5.63 1.30
C CYS A 87 -7.03 -6.67 0.76
N TYR A 88 -6.00 -6.26 0.01
CA TYR A 88 -4.94 -7.10 -0.55
C TYR A 88 -5.42 -8.23 -1.49
N ARG A 89 -6.67 -8.20 -1.98
CA ARG A 89 -7.14 -9.14 -3.01
C ARG A 89 -6.23 -9.16 -4.24
N CYS A 90 -5.76 -8.00 -4.69
CA CYS A 90 -4.79 -7.86 -5.78
C CYS A 90 -3.45 -8.58 -5.51
N VAL A 91 -3.01 -8.64 -4.25
CA VAL A 91 -1.79 -9.33 -3.82
C VAL A 91 -2.00 -10.83 -3.87
N ASP A 92 -3.11 -11.30 -3.31
CA ASP A 92 -3.43 -12.73 -3.19
C ASP A 92 -3.71 -13.38 -4.55
N VAL A 93 -4.43 -12.69 -5.43
CA VAL A 93 -4.82 -13.22 -6.75
C VAL A 93 -3.70 -13.15 -7.78
N CYS A 94 -2.59 -12.48 -7.48
CA CYS A 94 -1.51 -12.29 -8.44
C CYS A 94 -0.79 -13.63 -8.72
N PRO A 95 -0.89 -14.20 -9.93
CA PRO A 95 -0.35 -15.54 -10.21
C PRO A 95 1.18 -15.61 -10.13
N VAL A 96 1.84 -14.46 -10.34
CA VAL A 96 3.31 -14.32 -10.32
C VAL A 96 3.82 -13.61 -9.06
N LYS A 97 2.94 -13.35 -8.08
CA LYS A 97 3.27 -12.64 -6.83
C LYS A 97 4.08 -11.36 -7.07
N ALA A 98 3.63 -10.54 -8.01
CA ALA A 98 4.34 -9.32 -8.42
C ALA A 98 4.17 -8.17 -7.41
N TYR A 99 3.18 -8.19 -6.52
CA TYR A 99 2.98 -7.09 -5.59
C TYR A 99 4.05 -7.05 -4.51
N ILE A 100 4.70 -5.89 -4.37
CA ILE A 100 5.50 -5.53 -3.21
C ILE A 100 4.55 -4.95 -2.17
N THR A 101 4.56 -5.54 -0.97
CA THR A 101 3.76 -5.11 0.17
C THR A 101 4.64 -4.38 1.18
N THR A 102 4.17 -3.26 1.70
CA THR A 102 4.87 -2.50 2.76
C THR A 102 3.95 -2.28 3.95
N ASN A 103 4.54 -1.87 5.08
CA ASN A 103 3.78 -1.44 6.26
C ASN A 103 3.53 0.08 6.26
N TYR A 104 3.81 0.78 5.15
CA TYR A 104 3.65 2.23 5.06
C TYR A 104 2.17 2.64 5.08
N PHE A 105 1.77 3.42 6.07
CA PHE A 105 0.37 3.83 6.30
C PHE A 105 0.13 5.34 6.15
N GLU A 106 1.18 6.16 6.09
CA GLU A 106 1.11 7.63 6.06
C GLU A 106 0.77 8.17 4.66
N ASN A 107 -0.35 7.73 4.07
CA ASN A 107 -0.75 8.06 2.70
C ASN A 107 -1.62 9.33 2.60
N ALA A 108 -1.55 10.25 3.58
CA ALA A 108 -2.31 11.49 3.53
C ALA A 108 -1.63 12.47 2.56
N SER A 109 -2.36 12.92 1.53
CA SER A 109 -1.95 14.01 0.65
C SER A 109 -3.19 14.79 0.19
N ASP A 110 -2.97 16.04 -0.17
CA ASP A 110 -3.86 16.93 -0.89
C ASP A 110 -4.04 16.53 -2.37
N THR A 111 -3.13 15.73 -2.90
CA THR A 111 -3.12 15.27 -4.29
C THR A 111 -3.44 13.78 -4.42
N LEU A 112 -3.75 13.35 -5.63
CA LEU A 112 -4.04 11.95 -5.93
C LEU A 112 -2.78 11.09 -5.81
N ILE A 113 -2.69 10.26 -4.77
CA ILE A 113 -1.61 9.30 -4.62
C ILE A 113 -1.92 8.02 -5.38
N THR A 114 -0.99 7.59 -6.22
CA THR A 114 -1.09 6.32 -6.97
C THR A 114 0.16 5.46 -6.83
N SER A 115 0.08 4.18 -7.20
CA SER A 115 1.24 3.29 -7.24
C SER A 115 2.17 3.55 -8.43
N ASN A 116 1.82 4.46 -9.34
CA ASN A 116 2.44 4.62 -10.66
C ASN A 116 3.96 4.80 -10.57
N GLU A 117 4.42 5.82 -9.84
CA GLU A 117 5.84 6.15 -9.69
C GLU A 117 6.62 5.00 -9.07
N LEU A 118 6.15 4.47 -7.93
CA LEU A 118 6.75 3.32 -7.26
C LEU A 118 6.83 2.08 -8.16
N SER A 119 5.83 1.86 -9.01
CA SER A 119 5.83 0.72 -9.93
C SER A 119 6.87 0.93 -11.03
N LEU A 120 6.94 2.13 -11.61
CA LEU A 120 7.88 2.46 -12.68
C LEU A 120 9.34 2.37 -12.22
N GLU A 121 9.64 2.70 -10.97
CA GLU A 121 10.97 2.57 -10.39
C GLU A 121 11.49 1.12 -10.34
N THR A 122 10.60 0.12 -10.41
CA THR A 122 10.98 -1.30 -10.45
C THR A 122 11.41 -1.77 -11.83
N LEU A 123 11.22 -0.97 -12.88
CA LEU A 123 11.74 -1.31 -14.21
C LEU A 123 13.28 -1.24 -14.21
N PRO A 124 13.96 -2.21 -14.85
CA PRO A 124 15.40 -2.15 -14.98
C PRO A 124 15.80 -0.92 -15.80
N LYS A 125 16.72 -0.10 -15.28
CA LYS A 125 17.25 1.12 -15.90
C LYS A 125 17.97 0.89 -17.24
N THR A 126 18.09 -0.36 -17.69
CA THR A 126 18.77 -0.78 -18.92
C THR A 126 17.92 -0.68 -20.18
N GLU A 127 16.62 -0.38 -20.08
CA GLU A 127 15.81 0.05 -21.21
C GLU A 127 15.60 1.57 -21.16
N ASN A 128 16.71 2.30 -21.15
CA ASN A 128 16.69 3.72 -21.47
C ASN A 128 15.98 3.90 -22.82
N LEU A 129 14.90 4.69 -22.78
CA LEU A 129 14.34 5.47 -23.88
C LEU A 129 15.19 5.43 -25.16
N LYS A 130 14.91 4.46 -26.02
CA LYS A 130 15.18 4.57 -27.45
C LYS A 130 13.83 4.57 -28.16
N THR A 131 13.18 5.72 -28.07
CA THR A 131 12.44 6.28 -29.20
C THR A 131 13.27 7.43 -29.72
#